data_AF-A0A1J3DKR3-F1
#
_entry.id   AF-A0A1J3DKR3-F1
#
_cell.length_a   1.000
_cell.length_b   1.000
_cell.length_c   1.000
_cell.angle_alpha   90.00
_cell.angle_beta   90.00
_cell.angle_gamma   90.00
#
_symmetry.space_group_name_H-M   'P 1'
#
loop_
_entity.id
_entity.type
_entity.pdbx_description
1 polymer ?
#
loop_
_entity_poly.entity_id
_entity_poly.type
_entity_poly.pdbx_seq_one_letter_code
_entity_poly.pdbx_strand_id
1 'polypeptide(L)'
;TQLMAEEIGLVVDVDGFNKAEQEAKEESKNAHKNQTGVAIAMDVDTTSTLLKTVVSATYDSFKYTWFQDHETKVKAIYNGSALVESFATDDKVGLALASTSFYAEQGGQIFDTGLIEGSFGTFKVCNVQTVKGFVLHSGYFSSKTGKVSVG
;
A
#
# COMPACT_ATOMS: atom_id res chain seq x y z
N THR A 1 -35.58 -14.11 2.19
CA THR A 1 -35.62 -15.21 3.18
C THR A 1 -36.40 -16.35 2.58
N GLN A 2 -35.97 -17.59 2.78
CA GLN A 2 -36.52 -18.81 2.16
C GLN A 2 -38.05 -18.92 2.35
N LEU A 3 -38.53 -18.52 3.53
CA LEU A 3 -39.94 -18.38 3.90
C LEU A 3 -40.77 -17.51 2.93
N MET A 4 -40.22 -16.38 2.44
CA MET A 4 -40.94 -15.49 1.50
C MET A 4 -41.05 -16.08 0.09
N ALA A 5 -40.13 -16.98 -0.30
CA ALA A 5 -40.18 -17.64 -1.61
C ALA A 5 -41.16 -18.83 -1.59
N GLU A 6 -41.20 -19.58 -0.49
CA GLU A 6 -42.16 -20.65 -0.29
C GLU A 6 -43.61 -20.13 -0.21
N GLU A 7 -43.84 -18.95 0.37
CA GLU A 7 -45.17 -18.30 0.42
C GLU A 7 -45.80 -18.02 -0.96
N ILE A 8 -44.98 -17.91 -2.01
CA ILE A 8 -45.42 -17.68 -3.39
C ILE A 8 -45.16 -18.90 -4.30
N GLY A 9 -44.88 -20.06 -3.70
CA GLY A 9 -44.71 -21.33 -4.42
C GLY A 9 -43.40 -21.47 -5.20
N LEU A 10 -42.37 -20.69 -4.86
CA LEU A 10 -41.04 -20.78 -5.46
C LEU A 10 -40.12 -21.65 -4.60
N VAL A 11 -39.42 -22.59 -5.24
CA VAL A 11 -38.42 -23.45 -4.60
C VAL A 11 -37.06 -22.77 -4.66
N VAL A 12 -36.38 -22.66 -3.52
CA VAL A 12 -35.06 -22.04 -3.42
C VAL A 12 -33.98 -23.12 -3.40
N ASP A 13 -33.04 -23.06 -4.35
CA ASP A 13 -31.86 -23.92 -4.37
C ASP A 13 -30.78 -23.37 -3.43
N VAL A 14 -30.80 -23.87 -2.19
CA VAL A 14 -29.86 -23.46 -1.13
C VAL A 14 -28.47 -24.04 -1.34
N ASP A 15 -28.36 -25.25 -1.90
CA ASP A 15 -27.07 -25.90 -2.14
C ASP A 15 -26.30 -25.18 -3.26
N GLY A 16 -26.99 -24.81 -4.34
CA GLY A 16 -26.43 -23.98 -5.40
C GLY A 16 -25.98 -22.61 -4.90
N PHE A 17 -26.77 -21.98 -4.03
CA PHE A 17 -26.40 -20.72 -3.39
C PHE A 17 -25.15 -20.84 -2.54
N ASN A 18 -25.08 -21.83 -1.63
CA ASN A 18 -23.93 -22.03 -0.75
C ASN A 18 -22.64 -22.32 -1.53
N LYS A 19 -22.75 -23.08 -2.63
CA LYS A 19 -21.61 -23.36 -3.51
C LYS A 19 -21.10 -22.10 -4.20
N ALA A 20 -22.01 -21.30 -4.78
CA ALA A 20 -21.66 -20.03 -5.41
C ALA A 20 -21.10 -19.02 -4.38
N GLU A 21 -21.62 -19.02 -3.15
CA GLU A 21 -21.11 -18.19 -2.07
C GLU A 21 -19.68 -18.57 -1.69
N GLN A 22 -19.38 -19.88 -1.58
CA GLN A 22 -18.01 -20.35 -1.33
C GLN A 22 -17.05 -19.98 -2.46
N GLU A 23 -17.45 -20.19 -3.71
CA GLU A 23 -16.66 -19.82 -4.90
C GLU A 23 -16.38 -18.31 -4.92
N ALA A 24 -17.40 -17.46 -4.71
CA ALA A 24 -17.24 -16.01 -4.64
C ALA A 24 -16.34 -15.57 -3.47
N LYS A 25 -16.41 -16.28 -2.33
CA LYS A 25 -15.58 -16.01 -1.16
C LYS A 25 -14.12 -16.39 -1.39
N GLU A 26 -13.85 -17.44 -2.15
CA GLU A 26 -12.49 -17.80 -2.57
C GLU A 26 -11.93 -16.84 -3.63
N GLU A 27 -12.74 -16.45 -4.61
CA GLU A 27 -12.36 -15.42 -5.59
C GLU A 27 -12.03 -14.07 -4.92
N SER A 28 -12.85 -13.64 -3.96
CA SER A 28 -12.61 -12.39 -3.21
C SER A 28 -11.27 -12.41 -2.46
N LYS A 29 -10.88 -13.56 -1.89
CA LYS A 29 -9.57 -13.73 -1.23
C LYS A 29 -8.41 -13.63 -2.23
N ASN A 30 -8.58 -14.17 -3.43
CA ASN A 30 -7.56 -14.12 -4.48
C ASN A 30 -7.48 -12.75 -5.17
N ALA A 31 -8.57 -11.99 -5.22
CA ALA A 31 -8.60 -10.63 -5.77
C ALA A 31 -7.66 -9.67 -5.02
N HIS A 32 -7.48 -9.85 -3.70
CA HIS A 32 -6.48 -9.09 -2.92
C HIS A 32 -5.03 -9.39 -3.30
N LYS A 33 -4.75 -10.57 -3.86
CA LYS A 33 -3.39 -11.00 -4.22
C LYS A 33 -2.98 -10.52 -5.62
N ASN A 34 -3.96 -10.16 -6.45
CA ASN A 34 -3.79 -9.75 -7.85
C ASN A 34 -3.79 -8.22 -8.05
N GLN A 35 -3.46 -7.43 -7.02
CA GLN A 35 -3.19 -6.00 -7.21
C GLN A 35 -1.95 -5.84 -8.09
N THR A 36 -2.22 -5.69 -9.38
CA THR A 36 -1.28 -5.60 -10.48
C THR A 36 -0.63 -4.23 -10.41
N GLY A 37 0.61 -4.19 -9.94
CA GLY A 37 1.42 -3.00 -9.88
C GLY A 37 2.70 -3.29 -9.12
N VAL A 38 3.66 -2.36 -9.15
CA VAL A 38 4.88 -2.42 -8.34
C VAL A 38 4.53 -2.18 -6.85
N ALA A 39 3.53 -2.89 -6.33
CA ALA A 39 3.14 -2.91 -4.95
C ALA A 39 4.08 -3.90 -4.24
N ILE A 40 4.97 -3.37 -3.43
CA ILE A 40 5.77 -4.22 -2.56
C ILE A 40 4.85 -4.60 -1.41
N ALA A 41 4.17 -5.75 -1.54
CA ALA A 41 3.32 -6.29 -0.50
C ALA A 41 4.16 -6.48 0.77
N MET A 42 3.84 -5.72 1.81
CA MET A 42 4.54 -5.77 3.07
C MET A 42 4.03 -6.94 3.89
N ASP A 43 4.94 -7.78 4.36
CA ASP A 43 4.58 -8.92 5.19
C ASP A 43 4.06 -8.48 6.58
N VAL A 44 3.24 -9.32 7.21
CA VAL A 44 2.59 -9.03 8.49
C VAL A 44 3.63 -8.86 9.61
N ASP A 45 4.72 -9.63 9.58
CA ASP A 45 5.81 -9.52 10.55
C ASP A 45 6.62 -8.24 10.38
N THR A 46 6.92 -7.85 9.13
CA THR A 46 7.59 -6.58 8.84
C THR A 46 6.73 -5.39 9.24
N THR A 47 5.41 -5.47 9.01
CA THR A 47 4.48 -4.42 9.45
C THR A 47 4.48 -4.26 10.97
N SER A 48 4.56 -5.37 11.70
CA SER A 48 4.63 -5.36 13.16
C SER A 48 5.96 -4.79 13.66
N THR A 49 7.04 -5.01 12.91
CA THR A 49 8.36 -4.42 13.16
C THR A 49 8.33 -2.91 12.87
N LEU A 50 7.69 -2.46 11.79
CA LEU A 50 7.48 -1.05 11.49
C LEU A 50 6.74 -0.33 12.60
N LEU A 51 5.66 -0.92 13.11
CA LEU A 51 4.92 -0.37 14.25
C LEU A 51 5.76 -0.25 15.53
N LYS A 52 6.73 -1.16 15.72
CA LYS A 52 7.62 -1.15 16.89
C LYS A 52 8.78 -0.15 16.73
N THR A 53 9.35 -0.05 15.53
CA THR A 53 10.53 0.78 15.24
C THR A 53 10.13 2.23 14.95
N VAL A 54 9.02 2.44 14.26
CA VAL A 54 8.52 3.75 13.87
C VAL A 54 7.29 4.08 14.72
N VAL A 55 7.53 4.87 15.76
CA VAL A 55 6.55 5.15 16.84
C VAL A 55 5.31 5.93 16.38
N SER A 56 5.36 6.59 15.21
CA SER A 56 4.26 7.45 14.74
C SER A 56 3.89 7.19 13.28
N ALA A 57 2.58 7.08 13.04
CA ALA A 57 1.93 7.01 11.74
C ALA A 57 2.42 8.11 10.78
N THR A 58 2.24 7.89 9.47
CA THR A 58 2.56 8.90 8.47
C THR A 58 1.51 10.01 8.52
N TYR A 59 1.96 11.26 8.59
CA TYR A 59 1.07 12.41 8.57
C TYR A 59 0.73 12.81 7.13
N ASP A 60 -0.45 12.43 6.66
CA ASP A 60 -0.86 12.52 5.26
C ASP A 60 -1.79 13.70 4.96
N SER A 61 -2.02 14.61 5.92
CA SER A 61 -2.93 15.76 5.71
C SER A 61 -2.46 16.73 4.62
N PHE A 62 -1.17 16.70 4.26
CA PHE A 62 -0.60 17.51 3.18
C PHE A 62 -1.10 17.10 1.79
N LYS A 63 -1.76 15.95 1.64
CA LYS A 63 -2.43 15.54 0.39
C LYS A 63 -3.58 16.49 -0.04
N TYR A 64 -4.07 17.32 0.88
CA TYR A 64 -5.10 18.33 0.60
C TYR A 64 -4.53 19.71 0.28
N THR A 65 -3.21 19.87 0.30
CA THR A 65 -2.52 21.12 -0.02
C THR A 65 -2.04 21.07 -1.46
N TRP A 66 -2.58 21.96 -2.29
CA TRP A 66 -2.32 21.98 -3.72
C TRP A 66 -1.15 22.89 -4.06
N PHE A 67 -0.39 22.51 -5.10
CA PHE A 67 0.69 23.32 -5.71
C PHE A 67 1.80 23.77 -4.73
N GLN A 68 2.09 22.95 -3.73
CA GLN A 68 3.15 23.23 -2.77
C GLN A 68 4.07 22.01 -2.65
N ASP A 69 5.37 22.25 -2.74
CA ASP A 69 6.37 21.23 -2.44
C ASP A 69 6.34 20.89 -0.95
N HIS A 70 6.40 19.60 -0.65
CA HIS A 70 6.27 19.09 0.70
C HIS A 70 7.58 18.48 1.17
N GLU A 71 8.23 19.14 2.12
CA GLU A 71 9.45 18.62 2.74
C GLU A 71 9.11 17.58 3.81
N THR A 72 9.80 16.45 3.77
CA THR A 72 9.62 15.37 4.73
C THR A 72 10.90 14.60 4.97
N LYS A 73 10.82 13.64 5.90
CA LYS A 73 11.91 12.79 6.34
C LYS A 73 11.58 11.33 6.11
N VAL A 74 12.60 10.54 5.74
CA VAL A 74 12.47 9.10 5.56
C VAL A 74 12.56 8.43 6.92
N LYS A 75 11.45 7.84 7.39
CA LYS A 75 11.39 7.13 8.68
C LYS A 75 11.84 5.68 8.59
N ALA A 76 11.60 5.04 7.46
CA ALA A 76 12.00 3.66 7.24
C ALA A 76 12.04 3.33 5.75
N ILE A 77 12.85 2.32 5.42
CA ILE A 77 13.04 1.80 4.07
C ILE A 77 12.76 0.30 4.12
N TYR A 78 11.95 -0.19 3.17
CA TYR A 78 11.57 -1.59 3.05
C TYR A 78 12.02 -2.15 1.70
N ASN A 79 12.80 -3.22 1.69
CA ASN A 79 13.31 -3.82 0.44
C ASN A 79 12.44 -4.97 -0.10
N GLY A 80 11.25 -5.18 0.47
CA GLY A 80 10.36 -6.30 0.12
C GLY A 80 10.49 -7.53 1.02
N SER A 81 11.56 -7.63 1.82
CA SER A 81 11.73 -8.71 2.80
C SER A 81 11.92 -8.18 4.22
N ALA A 82 12.68 -7.10 4.39
CA ALA A 82 13.01 -6.54 5.70
C ALA A 82 13.14 -5.02 5.66
N LEU A 83 13.13 -4.41 6.85
CA LEU A 83 13.48 -3.00 7.02
C LEU A 83 15.00 -2.85 6.97
N VAL A 84 15.46 -1.92 6.15
CA VAL A 84 16.87 -1.63 5.94
C VAL A 84 17.15 -0.17 6.28
N GLU A 85 18.38 0.12 6.70
CA GLU A 85 18.81 1.49 6.99
C GLU A 85 19.22 2.26 5.73
N SER A 86 19.62 1.53 4.68
CA SER A 86 20.00 2.10 3.39
C SER A 86 19.86 1.05 2.29
N PHE A 87 19.80 1.50 1.04
CA PHE A 87 19.72 0.64 -0.14
C PHE A 87 20.44 1.27 -1.33
N ALA A 88 20.68 0.49 -2.37
CA ALA A 88 21.41 0.90 -3.57
C ALA A 88 20.48 1.13 -4.77
N THR A 89 21.04 1.71 -5.83
CA THR A 89 20.35 1.94 -7.10
C THR A 89 19.80 0.65 -7.73
N ASP A 90 18.75 0.78 -8.55
CA ASP A 90 18.00 -0.29 -9.24
C ASP A 90 17.12 -1.21 -8.38
N ASP A 91 17.23 -1.18 -7.05
CA ASP A 91 16.33 -1.94 -6.20
C ASP A 91 14.96 -1.27 -6.09
N LYS A 92 13.92 -2.09 -6.23
CA LYS A 92 12.55 -1.71 -5.89
C LYS A 92 12.44 -1.68 -4.37
N VAL A 93 12.10 -0.51 -3.82
CA VAL A 93 11.92 -0.37 -2.37
C VAL A 93 10.65 0.41 -2.05
N GLY A 94 10.17 0.21 -0.83
CA GLY A 94 9.10 0.98 -0.21
C GLY A 94 9.68 1.99 0.76
N LEU A 95 9.32 3.26 0.62
CA LEU A 95 9.69 4.32 1.54
C LEU A 95 8.51 4.68 2.45
N ALA A 96 8.74 4.64 3.76
CA ALA A 96 7.82 5.18 4.75
C ALA A 96 8.30 6.57 5.18
N LEU A 97 7.47 7.58 4.93
CA LEU A 97 7.79 8.99 5.20
C LEU A 97 7.13 9.45 6.51
N ALA A 98 7.71 10.49 7.12
CA ALA A 98 7.13 11.15 8.28
C ALA A 98 5.80 11.84 7.97
N SER A 99 5.73 12.44 6.79
CA SER A 99 4.57 13.12 6.25
C SER A 99 4.56 12.98 4.73
N THR A 100 3.39 13.02 4.10
CA THR A 100 3.31 12.87 2.64
C THR A 100 2.19 13.70 2.05
N SER A 101 2.42 14.21 0.84
CA SER A 101 1.40 14.80 -0.04
C SER A 101 0.79 13.79 -1.01
N PHE A 102 1.34 12.56 -1.10
CA PHE A 102 0.82 11.53 -1.99
C PHE A 102 -0.46 10.90 -1.44
N TYR A 103 -1.43 10.72 -2.32
CA TYR A 103 -2.63 9.95 -2.04
C TYR A 103 -2.32 8.44 -2.14
N ALA A 104 -2.51 7.73 -1.03
CA ALA A 104 -2.48 6.28 -1.01
C ALA A 104 -3.82 5.72 -1.50
N GLU A 105 -3.78 4.60 -2.25
CA GLU A 105 -4.99 3.94 -2.74
C GLU A 105 -5.98 3.68 -1.59
N GLN A 106 -7.16 4.31 -1.67
CA GLN A 106 -8.21 4.20 -0.67
C GLN A 106 -9.57 4.60 -1.25
N GLY A 107 -10.65 3.99 -0.74
CA GLY A 107 -12.02 4.44 -1.04
C GLY A 107 -12.43 4.32 -2.52
N GLY A 108 -11.77 3.47 -3.30
CA GLY A 108 -12.01 3.31 -4.74
C GLY A 108 -11.21 4.27 -5.63
N GLN A 109 -10.41 5.15 -5.05
CA GLN A 109 -9.48 6.02 -5.78
C GLN A 109 -8.10 5.37 -5.86
N ILE A 110 -7.50 5.43 -7.07
CA ILE A 110 -6.16 4.91 -7.34
C ILE A 110 -5.07 5.80 -6.72
N PHE A 111 -3.92 5.21 -6.45
CA PHE A 111 -2.76 5.87 -5.85
C PHE A 111 -2.14 6.94 -6.76
N ASP A 112 -1.43 7.89 -6.12
CA ASP A 112 -0.62 8.87 -6.82
C ASP A 112 0.73 8.28 -7.29
N THR A 113 1.28 8.88 -8.34
CA THR A 113 2.64 8.60 -8.82
C THR A 113 3.39 9.92 -8.99
N GLY A 114 4.71 9.89 -8.83
CA GLY A 114 5.49 11.12 -8.81
C GLY A 114 6.94 10.90 -8.44
N LEU A 115 7.60 11.99 -8.05
CA LEU A 115 9.02 12.00 -7.71
C LEU A 115 9.20 12.46 -6.28
N ILE A 116 10.14 11.82 -5.57
CA ILE A 116 10.66 12.27 -4.29
C ILE A 116 12.11 12.63 -4.54
N GLU A 117 12.45 13.90 -4.34
CA GLU A 117 13.79 14.44 -4.59
C GLU A 117 14.46 14.83 -3.27
N GLY A 118 15.76 14.58 -3.18
CA GLY A 118 16.55 14.98 -2.03
C GLY A 118 18.04 14.97 -2.33
N SER A 119 18.86 15.17 -1.30
CA SER A 119 20.32 15.08 -1.40
C SER A 119 20.81 13.71 -1.86
N PHE A 120 19.98 12.69 -1.70
CA PHE A 120 20.21 11.33 -2.18
C PHE A 120 19.83 11.11 -3.65
N GLY A 121 19.33 12.12 -4.36
CA GLY A 121 18.87 12.01 -5.74
C GLY A 121 17.35 11.84 -5.87
N THR A 122 16.90 11.29 -7.01
CA THR A 122 15.48 11.22 -7.38
C THR A 122 14.95 9.79 -7.26
N PHE A 123 13.94 9.61 -6.43
CA PHE A 123 13.15 8.38 -6.30
C PHE A 123 11.84 8.50 -7.06
N LYS A 124 11.57 7.55 -7.95
CA LYS A 124 10.32 7.52 -8.72
C LYS A 124 9.31 6.63 -8.02
N VAL A 125 8.23 7.24 -7.54
CA VAL A 125 7.10 6.57 -6.90
C VAL A 125 6.19 5.99 -7.97
N CYS A 126 5.96 4.68 -7.91
CA CYS A 126 5.10 3.94 -8.85
C CYS A 126 3.83 3.40 -8.20
N ASN A 127 3.78 3.31 -6.87
CA ASN A 127 2.61 2.88 -6.12
C ASN A 127 2.66 3.46 -4.70
N VAL A 128 1.50 3.82 -4.15
CA VAL A 128 1.36 4.35 -2.79
C VAL A 128 0.24 3.60 -2.07
N GLN A 129 0.58 2.89 -1.00
CA GLN A 129 -0.37 2.07 -0.25
C GLN A 129 -0.39 2.43 1.24
N THR A 130 -1.55 2.28 1.88
CA THR A 130 -1.66 2.44 3.34
C THR A 130 -1.48 1.08 4.03
N VAL A 131 -0.50 0.97 4.92
CA VAL A 131 -0.20 -0.25 5.68
C VAL A 131 -0.26 0.07 7.18
N LYS A 132 -1.31 -0.39 7.87
CA LYS A 132 -1.54 -0.20 9.32
C LYS A 132 -1.26 1.25 9.83
N GLY A 133 -1.68 2.26 9.06
CA GLY A 133 -1.53 3.67 9.40
C GLY A 133 -0.25 4.34 8.86
N PHE A 134 0.62 3.61 8.18
CA PHE A 134 1.75 4.17 7.43
C PHE A 134 1.41 4.28 5.95
N VAL A 135 1.98 5.28 5.28
CA VAL A 135 1.90 5.39 3.82
C VAL A 135 3.22 4.92 3.23
N LEU A 136 3.16 3.82 2.47
CA LEU A 136 4.30 3.18 1.84
C LEU A 136 4.38 3.60 0.36
N HIS A 137 5.48 4.25 -0.01
CA HIS A 137 5.75 4.71 -1.38
C HIS A 137 6.67 3.70 -2.06
N SER A 138 6.11 2.83 -2.89
CA SER A 138 6.87 1.82 -3.63
C SER A 138 7.36 2.39 -4.95
N GLY A 139 8.64 2.17 -5.23
CA GLY A 139 9.30 2.82 -6.35
C GLY A 139 10.73 2.35 -6.54
N TYR A 140 11.48 3.08 -7.37
CA TYR A 140 12.88 2.80 -7.65
C TYR A 140 13.69 4.09 -7.83
N PHE A 141 15.00 4.00 -7.63
CA PHE A 141 15.92 5.11 -7.81
C PHE A 141 16.25 5.33 -9.28
N SER A 142 16.16 6.58 -9.75
CA SER A 142 16.52 6.92 -11.12
C SER A 142 17.97 7.40 -11.28
N SER A 143 18.68 7.70 -10.19
CA SER A 143 20.03 8.30 -10.23
C SER A 143 21.12 7.36 -9.68
N LYS A 144 22.23 7.23 -10.43
CA LYS A 144 23.34 6.27 -10.23
C LYS A 144 24.20 6.43 -8.96
N THR A 145 23.97 7.45 -8.13
CA THR A 145 24.91 7.81 -7.04
C THR A 145 24.26 8.06 -5.68
N GLY A 146 22.98 7.75 -5.52
CA GLY A 146 22.22 8.06 -4.31
C GLY A 146 22.19 6.95 -3.26
N LYS A 147 22.84 7.14 -2.11
CA LYS A 147 22.55 6.34 -0.91
C LYS A 147 21.52 7.07 -0.06
N VAL A 148 20.32 6.51 0.08
CA VAL A 148 19.31 7.01 1.03
C VAL A 148 19.57 6.39 2.38
N SER A 149 19.45 7.18 3.45
CA SER A 149 19.49 6.68 4.82
C SER A 149 18.31 7.24 5.62
N VAL A 150 17.87 6.48 6.62
CA VAL A 150 16.83 6.92 7.58
C VAL A 150 17.34 8.08 8.43
N GLY A 151 16.55 9.15 8.61
CA GLY A 151 16.93 10.34 9.41
C GLY A 151 15.91 11.49 9.41
#